data_AF-A0A947N3T9-F1
#
_entry.id   AF-A0A947N3T9-F1
#
_cell.length_a   1.000
_cell.length_b   1.000
_cell.length_c   1.000
_cell.angle_alpha   90.00
_cell.angle_beta   90.00
_cell.angle_gamma   90.00
#
_symmetry.space_group_name_H-M   'P 1'
#
loop_
_entity.id
_entity.type
_entity.pdbx_description
1 polymer ?
#
loop_
_entity_poly.entity_id
_entity_poly.type
_entity_poly.pdbx_seq_one_letter_code
_entity_poly.pdbx_strand_id
1 'polypeptide(L)'
;MERLWAPWRMAYIMTTVKQNDDGCVFCQMLAEQDDERNLILRRLPHAFVVMNLFPYNTGHLMVVPTRHTGDFSSLSDDEHQSLVNLLKKSQVTLERCLSPHGFNLGMNLGRASGAGITDHLHYHIVPRWTGDSNFMPVLSDTKVISESLADTYRRLKEEFYSSR
;
A
#
# COMPACT_ATOMS: atom_id res chain seq x y z
N MET A 1 0.03 26.75 25.77
CA MET A 1 0.53 26.02 24.58
C MET A 1 -0.02 24.61 24.66
N GLU A 2 -0.98 24.30 23.80
CA GLU A 2 -1.60 22.98 23.74
C GLU A 2 -0.57 21.99 23.17
N ARG A 3 -0.25 20.94 23.94
CA ARG A 3 0.75 19.94 23.55
C ARG A 3 0.02 18.75 22.95
N LEU A 4 0.07 18.61 21.63
CA LEU A 4 -0.39 17.42 20.93
C LEU A 4 0.70 16.35 21.01
N TRP A 5 0.43 15.30 21.78
CA TRP A 5 1.29 14.14 21.90
C TRP A 5 0.93 13.14 20.80
N ALA A 6 1.91 12.75 19.98
CA ALA A 6 1.76 11.74 18.94
C ALA A 6 2.74 10.56 19.18
N PRO A 7 2.52 9.72 20.21
CA PRO A 7 3.47 8.67 20.60
C PRO A 7 3.76 7.65 19.49
N TRP A 8 2.80 7.41 18.59
CA TRP A 8 2.97 6.57 17.41
C TRP A 8 4.07 7.06 16.45
N ARG A 9 4.37 8.36 16.46
CA ARG A 9 5.39 8.98 15.60
C ARG A 9 6.80 8.50 15.92
N MET A 10 7.10 8.18 17.19
CA MET A 10 8.42 7.64 17.56
C MET A 10 8.61 6.22 17.03
N ALA A 11 7.58 5.37 17.14
CA ALA A 11 7.61 4.01 16.58
C ALA A 11 7.81 4.04 15.05
N TYR A 12 7.17 5.00 14.37
CA TYR A 12 7.31 5.23 12.94
C TYR A 12 8.73 5.69 12.53
N ILE A 13 9.34 6.62 13.28
CA ILE A 13 10.71 7.08 13.01
C ILE A 13 11.71 5.93 13.20
N MET A 14 11.52 5.11 14.24
CA MET A 14 12.40 3.97 14.50
C MET A 14 12.33 2.88 13.42
N THR A 15 11.19 2.70 12.75
CA THR A 15 11.07 1.76 11.62
C THR A 15 11.62 2.33 10.32
N THR A 16 11.62 3.65 10.11
CA THR A 16 12.20 4.29 8.90
C THR A 16 13.72 4.22 8.87
N VAL A 17 14.38 4.16 10.04
CA VAL A 17 15.84 4.17 10.17
C VAL A 17 16.48 2.80 9.92
N LYS A 18 15.70 1.71 9.85
CA LYS A 18 16.20 0.41 9.40
C LYS A 18 16.24 0.35 7.87
N GLN A 19 17.24 0.98 7.27
CA GLN A 19 17.65 0.64 5.91
C GLN A 19 18.40 -0.69 5.96
N ASN A 20 17.68 -1.77 5.68
CA ASN A 20 18.34 -3.02 5.32
C ASN A 20 18.79 -2.88 3.86
N ASP A 21 20.08 -2.60 3.69
CA ASP A 21 20.78 -2.82 2.43
C ASP A 21 20.74 -4.33 2.08
N ASP A 22 20.68 -4.62 0.78
CA ASP A 22 20.83 -5.92 0.10
C ASP A 22 19.56 -6.77 -0.24
N GLY A 23 18.34 -6.22 -0.28
CA GLY A 23 17.22 -7.00 -0.82
C GLY A 23 15.93 -6.27 -1.18
N CYS A 24 15.14 -6.89 -2.06
CA CYS A 24 13.81 -6.40 -2.41
C CYS A 24 12.83 -6.58 -1.24
N VAL A 25 12.26 -5.48 -0.75
CA VAL A 25 11.31 -5.48 0.38
C VAL A 25 10.11 -6.39 0.14
N PHE A 26 9.56 -6.44 -1.07
CA PHE A 26 8.42 -7.29 -1.40
C PHE A 26 8.78 -8.78 -1.35
N CYS A 27 9.98 -9.16 -1.80
CA CYS A 27 10.46 -10.54 -1.69
C CYS A 27 10.67 -10.94 -0.22
N GLN A 28 11.21 -10.03 0.60
CA GLN A 28 11.39 -10.26 2.03
C GLN A 28 10.03 -10.47 2.73
N MET A 29 9.06 -9.58 2.49
CA MET A 29 7.70 -9.71 3.01
C MET A 29 7.03 -11.04 2.60
N LEU A 30 7.28 -11.49 1.38
CA LEU A 30 6.77 -12.78 0.92
C LEU A 30 7.41 -13.97 1.67
N ALA A 31 8.71 -13.89 1.98
CA ALA A 31 9.46 -14.94 2.66
C ALA A 31 9.17 -15.05 4.17
N GLU A 32 8.94 -13.92 4.86
CA GLU A 32 8.81 -13.88 6.32
C GLU A 32 7.52 -14.55 6.87
N GLN A 33 6.52 -14.81 6.03
CA GLN A 33 5.21 -15.40 6.38
C GLN A 33 4.45 -14.75 7.56
N ASP A 34 4.89 -13.57 8.02
CA ASP A 34 4.21 -12.74 9.02
C ASP A 34 3.43 -11.63 8.30
N ASP A 35 2.18 -11.95 7.92
CA ASP A 35 1.33 -11.04 7.15
C ASP A 35 0.97 -9.77 7.91
N GLU A 36 0.74 -9.84 9.22
CA GLU A 36 0.33 -8.68 10.01
C GLU A 36 1.46 -7.69 10.16
N ARG A 37 2.67 -8.18 10.51
CA ARG A 37 3.85 -7.34 10.57
C ARG A 37 4.19 -6.69 9.23
N ASN A 38 4.00 -7.43 8.14
CA ASN A 38 4.28 -6.96 6.78
C ASN A 38 3.10 -6.24 6.12
N LEU A 39 1.97 -6.09 6.82
CA LEU A 39 0.75 -5.45 6.34
C LEU A 39 0.17 -6.09 5.06
N ILE A 40 0.43 -7.38 4.84
CA ILE A 40 -0.10 -8.14 3.71
C ILE A 40 -1.55 -8.47 3.98
N LEU A 41 -2.44 -7.99 3.12
CA LEU A 41 -3.88 -8.23 3.23
C LEU A 41 -4.27 -9.56 2.61
N ARG A 42 -3.70 -9.93 1.45
CA ARG A 42 -4.03 -11.19 0.78
C ARG A 42 -2.92 -11.66 -0.14
N ARG A 43 -2.67 -12.97 -0.14
CA ARG A 43 -1.74 -13.67 -1.04
C ARG A 43 -2.52 -14.52 -2.05
N LEU A 44 -2.07 -14.50 -3.30
CA LEU A 44 -2.47 -15.39 -4.40
C LEU A 44 -1.20 -15.99 -5.02
N PRO A 45 -1.30 -17.03 -5.87
CA PRO A 45 -0.12 -17.62 -6.51
C PRO A 45 0.73 -16.60 -7.27
N HIS A 46 0.12 -15.72 -8.06
CA HIS A 46 0.83 -14.77 -8.92
C HIS A 46 0.84 -13.32 -8.43
N ALA A 47 0.08 -12.98 -7.40
CA ALA A 47 -0.02 -11.62 -6.90
C ALA A 47 -0.35 -11.57 -5.42
N PHE A 48 -0.01 -10.48 -4.77
CA PHE A 48 -0.45 -10.20 -3.40
C PHE A 48 -0.75 -8.72 -3.24
N VAL A 49 -1.52 -8.38 -2.21
CA VAL A 49 -1.89 -7.01 -1.86
C VAL A 49 -1.41 -6.70 -0.46
N VAL A 50 -0.79 -5.53 -0.33
CA VAL A 50 -0.13 -5.06 0.89
C VAL A 50 -0.49 -3.59 1.12
N MET A 51 -0.61 -3.16 2.37
CA MET A 51 -0.78 -1.73 2.65
C MET A 51 0.53 -0.98 2.48
N ASN A 52 0.48 0.24 1.98
CA ASN A 52 1.65 1.09 1.99
C ASN A 52 1.92 1.61 3.40
N LEU A 53 3.11 1.36 3.93
CA LEU A 53 3.57 1.85 5.23
C LEU A 53 3.64 3.39 5.27
N PHE A 54 3.82 4.01 4.10
CA PHE A 54 3.88 5.45 3.89
C PHE A 54 2.71 5.88 2.98
N PRO A 55 1.46 5.79 3.47
CA PRO A 55 0.30 5.91 2.63
C PRO A 55 0.07 7.36 2.18
N TYR A 56 -0.36 7.55 0.92
CA TYR A 56 -0.85 8.86 0.50
C TYR A 56 -2.14 9.18 1.24
N ASN A 57 -3.11 8.27 1.31
CA ASN A 57 -4.33 8.42 2.11
C ASN A 57 -4.59 7.12 2.88
N THR A 58 -5.46 7.17 3.89
CA THR A 58 -5.99 5.96 4.55
C THR A 58 -6.46 4.95 3.51
N GLY A 59 -6.00 3.70 3.63
CA GLY A 59 -6.31 2.64 2.67
C GLY A 59 -5.47 2.66 1.40
N HIS A 60 -4.34 3.35 1.34
CA HIS A 60 -3.38 3.21 0.23
C HIS A 60 -2.83 1.79 0.19
N LEU A 61 -3.18 1.03 -0.85
CA LEU A 61 -2.68 -0.32 -1.07
C LEU A 61 -1.73 -0.39 -2.26
N MET A 62 -0.89 -1.42 -2.23
CA MET A 62 -0.06 -1.84 -3.34
C MET A 62 -0.42 -3.27 -3.75
N VAL A 63 -0.64 -3.49 -5.04
CA VAL A 63 -0.83 -4.82 -5.63
C VAL A 63 0.42 -5.20 -6.41
N VAL A 64 1.03 -6.32 -6.05
CA VAL A 64 2.42 -6.65 -6.39
C VAL A 64 2.46 -8.08 -6.96
N PRO A 65 3.20 -8.35 -8.05
CA PRO A 65 3.37 -9.70 -8.55
C PRO A 65 4.23 -10.50 -7.55
N THR A 66 3.93 -11.79 -7.40
CA THR A 66 4.74 -12.67 -6.54
C THR A 66 6.17 -12.82 -7.08
N ARG A 67 6.30 -12.85 -8.42
CA ARG A 67 7.60 -12.88 -9.10
C ARG A 67 8.28 -11.52 -9.02
N HIS A 68 9.57 -11.53 -8.71
CA HIS A 68 10.41 -10.34 -8.76
C HIS A 68 10.68 -9.95 -10.21
N THR A 69 10.10 -8.85 -10.65
CA THR A 69 10.41 -8.22 -11.94
C THR A 69 10.05 -6.76 -11.89
N GLY A 70 10.88 -5.90 -12.46
CA GLY A 70 10.60 -4.48 -12.74
C GLY A 70 10.13 -4.24 -14.18
N ASP A 71 10.13 -5.28 -15.02
CA ASP A 71 9.73 -5.20 -16.42
C ASP A 71 8.25 -5.60 -16.58
N PHE A 72 7.42 -4.58 -16.77
CA PHE A 72 5.98 -4.74 -17.00
C PHE A 72 5.66 -5.62 -18.20
N SER A 73 6.46 -5.54 -19.27
CA SER A 73 6.22 -6.31 -20.50
C SER A 73 6.56 -7.79 -20.36
N SER A 74 7.30 -8.15 -19.30
CA SER A 74 7.69 -9.54 -19.00
C SER A 74 6.61 -10.33 -18.27
N LEU A 75 5.49 -9.72 -17.87
CA LEU A 75 4.42 -10.39 -17.14
C LEU A 75 3.71 -11.40 -18.05
N SER A 76 3.47 -12.61 -17.54
CA SER A 76 2.61 -13.56 -18.24
C SER A 76 1.14 -13.14 -18.16
N ASP A 77 0.30 -13.69 -19.04
CA ASP A 77 -1.15 -13.42 -19.01
C ASP A 77 -1.79 -13.80 -17.66
N ASP A 78 -1.34 -14.90 -17.04
CA ASP A 78 -1.81 -15.35 -15.72
C ASP A 78 -1.42 -14.38 -14.60
N GLU A 79 -0.20 -13.84 -14.65
CA GLU A 79 0.26 -12.81 -13.71
C GLU A 79 -0.55 -11.52 -13.89
N HIS A 80 -0.72 -11.08 -15.14
CA HIS A 80 -1.54 -9.92 -15.49
C HIS A 80 -2.97 -10.05 -15.00
N GLN A 81 -3.61 -11.18 -15.28
CA GLN A 81 -4.98 -11.45 -14.88
C GLN A 81 -5.13 -11.48 -13.36
N SER A 82 -4.16 -12.08 -12.65
CA SER A 82 -4.14 -12.13 -11.19
C SER A 82 -3.99 -10.74 -10.57
N LEU A 83 -3.09 -9.91 -11.10
CA LEU A 83 -2.90 -8.52 -10.66
C LEU A 83 -4.18 -7.70 -10.86
N VAL A 84 -4.77 -7.74 -12.05
CA VAL A 84 -5.97 -6.97 -12.38
C VAL A 84 -7.18 -7.42 -11.55
N ASN A 85 -7.36 -8.73 -11.35
CA ASN A 85 -8.43 -9.25 -10.49
C ASN A 85 -8.25 -8.82 -9.04
N LEU A 86 -7.01 -8.83 -8.55
CA LEU A 86 -6.71 -8.40 -7.19
C LEU A 86 -6.90 -6.88 -7.02
N LEU A 87 -6.59 -6.07 -8.05
CA LEU A 87 -6.90 -4.64 -8.06
C LEU A 87 -8.40 -4.37 -7.99
N LYS A 88 -9.21 -5.05 -8.81
CA LYS A 88 -10.68 -4.95 -8.78
C LYS A 88 -11.22 -5.30 -7.40
N LYS A 89 -10.75 -6.40 -6.81
CA LYS A 89 -11.14 -6.82 -5.45
C LYS A 89 -10.75 -5.76 -4.42
N SER A 90 -9.53 -5.23 -4.52
CA SER A 90 -9.02 -4.19 -3.62
C SER A 90 -9.88 -2.94 -3.67
N GLN A 91 -10.29 -2.49 -4.86
CA GLN A 91 -11.18 -1.35 -5.02
C GLN A 91 -12.53 -1.58 -4.31
N VAL A 92 -13.19 -2.71 -4.57
CA VAL A 92 -14.48 -3.04 -3.93
C VAL A 92 -14.35 -3.13 -2.41
N THR A 93 -13.27 -3.73 -1.91
CA THR A 93 -13.00 -3.80 -0.47
C THR A 93 -12.81 -2.40 0.13
N LEU A 94 -12.06 -1.52 -0.53
CA LEU A 94 -11.88 -0.14 -0.10
C LEU A 94 -13.19 0.66 -0.16
N GLU A 95 -14.05 0.42 -1.14
CA GLU A 95 -15.38 1.05 -1.24
C GLU A 95 -16.26 0.69 -0.04
N ARG A 96 -16.31 -0.59 0.30
CA ARG A 96 -17.12 -1.10 1.41
C ARG A 96 -16.60 -0.67 2.77
N CYS A 97 -15.29 -0.67 2.95
CA CYS A 97 -14.69 -0.28 4.23
C CYS A 97 -14.63 1.25 4.37
N LEU A 98 -14.20 1.99 3.37
CA LEU A 98 -13.84 3.40 3.58
C LEU A 98 -14.80 4.39 2.93
N SER A 99 -15.66 3.93 2.00
CA SER A 99 -16.57 4.79 1.23
C SER A 99 -15.89 6.03 0.63
N PRO A 100 -14.79 5.87 -0.12
CA PRO A 100 -14.15 6.98 -0.84
C PRO A 100 -15.04 7.51 -1.96
N HIS A 101 -14.82 8.76 -2.35
CA HIS A 101 -15.53 9.40 -3.47
C HIS A 101 -14.88 9.08 -4.83
N GLY A 102 -13.68 8.49 -4.83
CA GLY A 102 -12.96 8.07 -6.03
C GLY A 102 -11.61 7.42 -5.71
N PHE A 103 -10.84 7.11 -6.76
CA PHE A 103 -9.55 6.45 -6.63
C PHE A 103 -8.52 7.02 -7.60
N ASN A 104 -7.25 7.03 -7.18
CA ASN A 104 -6.13 6.99 -8.13
C ASN A 104 -5.62 5.57 -8.23
N LEU A 105 -5.43 5.11 -9.47
CA LEU A 105 -4.92 3.79 -9.79
C LEU A 105 -3.78 3.94 -10.79
N GLY A 106 -2.61 3.38 -10.51
CA GLY A 106 -1.47 3.51 -11.42
C GLY A 106 -0.22 2.82 -10.93
N MET A 107 0.82 2.87 -11.77
CA MET A 107 2.13 2.32 -11.47
C MET A 107 3.20 3.26 -12.03
N ASN A 108 4.32 3.37 -11.30
CA ASN A 108 5.47 4.14 -11.72
C ASN A 108 6.53 3.16 -12.28
N LEU A 109 6.94 3.34 -13.53
CA LEU A 109 7.93 2.51 -14.21
C LEU A 109 9.26 3.26 -14.41
N GLY A 110 10.30 2.76 -13.74
CA GLY A 110 11.64 3.34 -13.77
C GLY A 110 11.81 4.54 -12.84
N ARG A 111 13.07 4.89 -12.55
CA ARG A 111 13.41 5.95 -11.60
C ARG A 111 12.85 7.32 -12.00
N ALA A 112 12.86 7.62 -13.30
CA ALA A 112 12.41 8.91 -13.83
C ALA A 112 10.91 9.16 -13.62
N SER A 113 10.09 8.11 -13.45
CA SER A 113 8.67 8.25 -13.16
C SER A 113 8.36 8.35 -11.66
N GLY A 114 9.38 8.48 -10.80
CA GLY A 114 9.21 8.54 -9.35
C GLY A 114 8.97 7.19 -8.69
N ALA A 115 9.39 6.08 -9.30
CA ALA A 115 9.34 4.77 -8.64
C ALA A 115 10.36 4.72 -7.48
N GLY A 116 9.87 4.56 -6.24
CA GLY A 116 10.72 4.38 -5.05
C GLY A 116 11.35 2.99 -4.98
N ILE A 117 10.72 2.00 -5.61
CA ILE A 117 11.21 0.63 -5.78
C ILE A 117 11.16 0.35 -7.28
N THR A 118 12.31 0.35 -7.94
CA THR A 118 12.38 0.26 -9.41
C THR A 118 12.35 -1.17 -9.94
N ASP A 119 12.87 -2.12 -9.14
CA ASP A 119 13.17 -3.46 -9.64
C ASP A 119 12.04 -4.47 -9.38
N HIS A 120 10.94 -4.02 -8.76
CA HIS A 120 9.76 -4.83 -8.52
C HIS A 120 8.49 -4.01 -8.73
N LEU A 121 7.72 -4.39 -9.76
CA LEU A 121 6.46 -3.76 -10.14
C LEU A 121 5.47 -3.73 -8.98
N HIS A 122 4.71 -2.66 -8.89
CA HIS A 122 3.61 -2.57 -7.93
C HIS A 122 2.61 -1.51 -8.39
N TYR A 123 1.33 -1.89 -8.42
CA TYR A 123 0.25 -0.95 -8.65
C TYR A 123 -0.12 -0.27 -7.35
N HIS A 124 -0.28 1.05 -7.38
CA HIS A 124 -0.89 1.82 -6.32
C HIS A 124 -2.39 1.94 -6.54
N ILE A 125 -3.16 1.70 -5.47
CA ILE A 125 -4.57 2.10 -5.37
C ILE A 125 -4.74 3.01 -4.17
N VAL A 126 -5.12 4.26 -4.45
CA VAL A 126 -5.22 5.32 -3.43
C VAL A 126 -6.68 5.81 -3.37
N PRO A 127 -7.41 5.53 -2.28
CA PRO A 127 -8.73 6.10 -2.03
C PRO A 127 -8.67 7.63 -1.93
N ARG A 128 -9.65 8.32 -2.53
CA ARG A 128 -9.75 9.79 -2.58
C ARG A 128 -11.09 10.27 -2.05
N TRP A 129 -11.07 11.41 -1.38
CA TRP A 129 -12.26 12.15 -0.96
C TRP A 129 -12.20 13.58 -1.46
N THR A 130 -13.37 14.16 -1.71
CA THR A 130 -13.48 15.59 -2.02
C THR A 130 -12.94 16.40 -0.84
N GLY A 131 -11.87 17.17 -1.07
CA GLY A 131 -11.21 17.96 -0.01
C GLY A 131 -10.17 17.22 0.82
N ASP A 132 -9.75 16.01 0.42
CA ASP A 132 -8.68 15.26 1.10
C ASP A 132 -7.28 15.90 1.01
N SER A 133 -7.12 16.84 0.08
CA SER A 133 -5.93 17.64 -0.11
C SER A 133 -6.18 18.98 0.57
N ASN A 134 -5.55 19.18 1.73
CA ASN A 134 -5.63 20.42 2.48
C ASN A 134 -4.30 21.20 2.39
N PHE A 135 -4.20 22.33 3.08
CA PHE A 135 -3.01 23.18 3.02
C PHE A 135 -1.80 22.60 3.77
N MET A 136 -1.98 21.58 4.62
CA MET A 136 -0.93 21.08 5.51
C MET A 136 0.26 20.47 4.74
N PRO A 137 0.09 19.63 3.70
CA PRO A 137 1.21 19.14 2.91
C PRO A 137 2.00 20.25 2.21
N VAL A 138 1.34 21.34 1.81
CA VAL A 138 1.96 22.44 1.05
C VAL A 138 2.70 23.42 1.96
N LEU A 139 2.13 23.73 3.14
CA LEU A 139 2.70 24.72 4.05
C LEU A 139 3.64 24.12 5.11
N SER A 140 3.56 22.81 5.35
CA SER A 140 4.21 22.19 6.50
C SER A 140 4.78 20.79 6.25
N ASP A 141 4.82 20.33 4.99
CA ASP A 141 5.25 18.97 4.60
C ASP A 141 4.61 17.87 5.47
N THR A 142 3.40 18.11 5.96
CA THR A 142 2.71 17.25 6.92
C THR A 142 1.38 16.80 6.35
N LYS A 143 1.16 15.49 6.33
CA LYS A 143 -0.13 14.91 5.97
C LYS A 143 -0.83 14.34 7.20
N VAL A 144 -2.11 14.65 7.35
CA VAL A 144 -2.99 14.10 8.39
C VAL A 144 -3.67 12.86 7.84
N ILE A 145 -3.50 11.73 8.52
CA ILE A 145 -4.15 10.46 8.20
C ILE A 145 -5.14 10.16 9.32
N SER A 146 -6.41 9.94 8.97
CA SER A 146 -7.53 9.97 9.91
C SER A 146 -7.73 8.68 10.71
N GLU A 147 -7.08 7.58 10.32
CA GLU A 147 -7.20 6.27 10.98
C GLU A 147 -5.80 5.65 11.16
N SER A 148 -5.60 4.88 12.23
CA SER A 148 -4.33 4.21 12.46
C SER A 148 -4.11 3.09 11.44
N LEU A 149 -2.86 2.85 11.05
CA LEU A 149 -2.51 1.80 10.09
C LEU A 149 -2.97 0.41 10.56
N ALA A 150 -2.90 0.13 11.86
CA ALA A 150 -3.30 -1.14 12.45
C ALA A 150 -4.82 -1.35 12.44
N ASP A 151 -5.61 -0.29 12.70
CA ASP A 151 -7.07 -0.36 12.62
C ASP A 151 -7.53 -0.58 11.17
N THR A 152 -6.97 0.20 10.24
CA THR A 152 -7.25 0.03 8.81
C THR A 152 -6.84 -1.37 8.33
N TYR A 153 -5.69 -1.89 8.77
CA TYR A 153 -5.24 -3.24 8.43
C TYR A 153 -6.25 -4.31 8.85
N ARG A 154 -6.65 -4.33 10.13
CA ARG A 154 -7.60 -5.33 10.64
C ARG A 154 -8.90 -5.33 9.84
N ARG A 155 -9.47 -4.14 9.62
CA ARG A 155 -10.73 -3.97 8.91
C ARG A 155 -10.66 -4.44 7.46
N LEU A 156 -9.60 -4.06 6.74
CA LEU A 156 -9.42 -4.49 5.35
C LEU A 156 -9.12 -5.99 5.27
N LYS A 157 -8.28 -6.52 6.18
CA LYS A 157 -7.93 -7.94 6.24
C LYS A 157 -9.20 -8.77 6.37
N GLU A 158 -10.09 -8.43 7.31
CA GLU A 158 -11.37 -9.10 7.49
C GLU A 158 -12.21 -9.09 6.19
N GLU A 159 -12.36 -7.94 5.53
CA GLU A 159 -13.17 -7.82 4.32
C GLU A 159 -12.62 -8.61 3.12
N PHE A 160 -11.29 -8.76 3.01
CA PHE A 160 -10.66 -9.57 1.97
C PHE A 160 -10.99 -11.07 2.06
N TYR A 161 -11.35 -11.57 3.27
CA TYR A 161 -11.71 -12.97 3.52
C TYR A 161 -13.22 -13.18 3.75
N SER A 162 -13.98 -12.14 4.12
CA SER A 162 -15.44 -12.21 4.25
C SER A 162 -16.15 -12.28 2.89
N SER A 163 -15.60 -11.59 1.90
CA SER A 163 -16.21 -11.46 0.57
C SER A 163 -15.88 -12.67 -0.31
N ARG A 164 -16.79 -13.66 -0.33
CA ARG A 164 -16.81 -14.72 -1.35
C ARG A 164 -17.12 -14.14 -2.74
#